data_AF-A0A1H9ABA7-F1
#
_entry.id   AF-A0A1H9ABA7-F1
#
_cell.length_a   1.000
_cell.length_b   1.000
_cell.length_c   1.000
_cell.angle_alpha   90.00
_cell.angle_beta   90.00
_cell.angle_gamma   90.00
#
_symmetry.space_group_name_H-M   'P 1'
#
loop_
_entity.id
_entity.type
_entity.pdbx_description
1 polymer ?
#
loop_
_entity_poly.entity_id
_entity_poly.type
_entity_poly.pdbx_seq_one_letter_code
_entity_poly.pdbx_strand_id
1 'polypeptide(L)'
;MSQNAKYFVYGIIGLAALGLFYNLIVNPVSFFKSIFMMLGFALVIGIVLYYFLIGRHRTGQNANYRKALKQSRKKYGRNTVPFSKPNGASKIQRTNRKATHLTVIKGNKK
;
A
#
# COMPACT_ATOMS: atom_id res chain seq x y z
N MET A 1 43.26 8.23 -10.11
CA MET A 1 43.38 8.60 -8.69
C MET A 1 44.82 8.99 -8.43
N SER A 2 45.09 10.25 -8.08
CA SER A 2 46.46 10.73 -7.83
C SER A 2 47.09 9.96 -6.67
N GLN A 3 48.39 9.68 -6.72
CA GLN A 3 49.06 8.85 -5.71
C GLN A 3 48.90 9.44 -4.29
N ASN A 4 48.86 10.77 -4.19
CA ASN A 4 48.62 11.50 -2.94
C ASN A 4 47.25 11.20 -2.33
N ALA A 5 46.21 11.06 -3.17
CA ALA A 5 44.88 10.69 -2.70
C ALA A 5 44.84 9.26 -2.14
N LYS A 6 45.66 8.35 -2.67
CA LYS A 6 45.75 6.97 -2.15
C LYS A 6 46.36 6.94 -0.76
N TYR A 7 47.48 7.65 -0.54
CA TYR A 7 48.09 7.74 0.79
C TYR A 7 47.16 8.38 1.82
N PHE A 8 46.41 9.40 1.42
CA PHE A 8 45.41 10.01 2.28
C PHE A 8 44.30 9.03 2.67
N VAL A 9 43.77 8.27 1.70
CA VAL A 9 42.77 7.22 1.95
C VAL A 9 43.32 6.13 2.87
N TYR A 10 44.55 5.67 2.66
CA TYR A 10 45.18 4.70 3.55
C TYR A 10 45.41 5.25 4.97
N GLY A 11 45.73 6.54 5.10
CA GLY A 11 45.82 7.21 6.39
C GLY A 11 44.49 7.20 7.15
N ILE A 12 43.39 7.52 6.47
CA ILE A 12 42.04 7.48 7.06
C ILE A 12 41.67 6.05 7.48
N ILE A 13 41.92 5.07 6.62
CA ILE A 13 41.63 3.65 6.91
C ILE A 13 42.45 3.18 8.12
N GLY A 14 43.73 3.54 8.20
CA GLY A 14 44.59 3.21 9.33
C GLY A 14 44.12 3.83 10.64
N LEU A 15 43.72 5.11 10.61
CA LEU A 15 43.19 5.80 11.79
C LEU A 15 41.85 5.21 12.25
N ALA A 16 40.97 4.87 11.30
CA ALA A 16 39.71 4.21 11.60
C ALA A 16 39.94 2.83 12.22
N ALA A 17 40.86 2.03 11.67
CA ALA A 17 41.21 0.73 12.24
C ALA A 17 41.74 0.88 13.67
N LEU A 18 42.68 1.78 13.91
CA LEU A 18 43.22 2.05 15.26
C LEU A 18 42.13 2.48 16.25
N GLY A 19 41.21 3.36 15.82
CA GLY A 19 40.08 3.77 16.65
C GLY A 19 39.14 2.60 17.00
N LEU A 20 38.92 1.68 16.06
CA LEU A 20 38.12 0.47 16.30
C LEU A 20 38.85 -0.50 17.25
N PHE A 21 40.15 -0.74 17.06
CA PHE A 21 40.94 -1.59 17.95
C PHE A 21 41.00 -1.02 19.37
N TYR A 22 41.15 0.31 19.51
CA TYR A 22 41.14 0.96 20.82
C TYR A 22 39.80 0.77 21.53
N ASN A 23 38.67 0.98 20.84
CA ASN A 23 37.34 0.72 21.39
C ASN A 23 37.14 -0.76 21.77
N LEU A 24 37.72 -1.69 20.99
CA LEU A 24 37.62 -3.12 21.25
C LEU A 24 38.40 -3.54 22.50
N ILE A 25 39.54 -2.92 22.79
CA ILE A 25 40.33 -3.24 24.00
C ILE A 25 39.74 -2.57 25.24
N VAL A 26 39.35 -1.30 25.14
CA VAL A 26 38.90 -0.52 26.29
C VAL A 26 37.49 -0.89 26.72
N ASN A 27 36.56 -1.09 25.77
CA ASN A 27 35.16 -1.42 26.06
C ASN A 27 34.52 -2.32 24.97
N PRO A 28 34.97 -3.58 24.82
CA PRO A 28 34.48 -4.49 23.77
C PRO A 28 32.97 -4.72 23.86
N VAL A 29 32.45 -4.91 25.07
CA VAL A 29 31.03 -5.22 25.30
C VAL A 29 30.14 -4.07 24.83
N SER A 30 30.53 -2.82 25.09
CA SER A 30 29.75 -1.65 24.67
C SER A 30 29.78 -1.49 23.15
N PHE A 31 30.93 -1.74 22.52
CA PHE A 31 31.07 -1.70 21.06
C PHE A 31 30.13 -2.69 20.37
N PHE A 32 30.14 -3.97 20.79
CA PHE A 32 29.23 -4.97 20.24
C PHE A 32 27.77 -4.64 20.52
N LYS A 33 27.42 -4.22 21.76
CA LYS A 33 26.06 -3.78 22.09
C LYS A 33 25.60 -2.64 21.17
N SER A 34 26.47 -1.68 20.87
CA SER A 34 26.15 -0.58 19.96
C SER A 34 25.89 -1.09 18.54
N ILE A 35 26.71 -2.02 18.03
CA ILE A 35 26.49 -2.67 16.72
C ILE A 35 25.13 -3.38 16.68
N PHE A 36 24.80 -4.15 17.71
CA PHE A 36 23.54 -4.89 17.79
C PHE A 36 22.35 -3.95 17.94
N MET A 37 22.48 -2.88 18.72
CA MET A 37 21.45 -1.85 18.84
C MET A 37 21.22 -1.12 17.53
N MET A 38 22.28 -0.76 16.81
CA MET A 38 22.19 -0.13 15.49
C MET A 38 21.51 -1.04 14.47
N LEU A 39 21.89 -2.33 14.43
CA LEU A 39 21.22 -3.32 13.59
C LEU A 39 19.75 -3.49 13.97
N GLY A 40 19.46 -3.57 15.27
CA GLY A 40 18.10 -3.67 15.79
C GLY A 40 17.25 -2.48 15.40
N PHE A 41 17.76 -1.26 15.58
CA PHE A 41 17.08 -0.03 15.17
C PHE A 41 16.85 0.04 13.66
N ALA A 42 17.86 -0.28 12.85
CA ALA A 42 17.73 -0.31 11.40
C ALA A 42 16.66 -1.31 10.95
N LEU A 43 16.60 -2.47 11.60
CA LEU A 43 15.60 -3.51 11.31
C LEU A 43 14.19 -3.06 11.73
N VAL A 44 14.04 -2.47 12.92
CA VAL A 44 12.76 -1.91 13.39
C VAL A 44 12.27 -0.81 12.45
N ILE A 45 13.12 0.16 12.12
CA ILE A 45 12.80 1.25 11.20
C ILE A 45 12.47 0.68 9.81
N GLY A 46 13.24 -0.28 9.32
CA GLY A 46 13.01 -0.96 8.05
C GLY A 46 11.65 -1.65 8.00
N ILE A 47 11.24 -2.35 9.07
CA ILE A 47 9.92 -2.99 9.17
C ILE A 47 8.81 -1.95 9.24
N VAL A 48 8.97 -0.89 10.03
CA VAL A 48 7.97 0.18 10.16
C VAL A 48 7.76 0.87 8.81
N LEU A 49 8.85 1.24 8.13
CA LEU A 49 8.79 1.84 6.80
C LEU A 49 8.21 0.86 5.79
N TYR A 50 8.64 -0.40 5.78
CA TYR A 50 8.09 -1.41 4.88
C TYR A 50 6.58 -1.59 5.09
N TYR A 51 6.12 -1.74 6.33
CA TYR A 51 4.70 -1.90 6.62
C TYR A 51 3.89 -0.65 6.24
N PHE A 52 4.43 0.55 6.51
CA PHE A 52 3.76 1.79 6.17
C PHE A 52 3.71 2.06 4.66
N LEU A 53 4.80 1.78 3.94
CA LEU A 53 4.91 2.01 2.49
C LEU A 53 4.27 0.89 1.68
N ILE A 54 4.56 -0.39 1.96
CA ILE A 54 4.02 -1.54 1.20
C ILE A 54 2.61 -1.93 1.67
N GLY A 55 2.29 -1.79 2.96
CA GLY A 55 0.98 -2.16 3.50
C GLY A 55 -0.18 -1.38 2.87
N ARG A 56 0.06 -0.14 2.44
CA ARG A 56 -0.94 0.67 1.74
C ARG A 56 -1.20 0.21 0.30
N HIS A 57 -0.20 -0.34 -0.38
CA HIS A 57 -0.31 -0.76 -1.78
C HIS A 57 -0.79 -2.22 -1.96
N ARG A 58 -0.69 -3.07 -0.94
CA ARG A 58 -1.18 -4.47 -0.99
C ARG A 58 -2.70 -4.63 -0.83
N THR A 59 -3.46 -3.53 -0.75
CA THR A 59 -4.92 -3.58 -0.96
C THR A 59 -5.24 -3.68 -2.47
N GLY A 60 -4.55 -4.60 -3.17
CA GLY A 60 -4.61 -4.82 -4.61
C GLY A 60 -5.87 -5.53 -5.10
N GLN A 61 -6.89 -5.67 -4.25
CA GLN A 61 -8.25 -5.93 -4.70
C GLN A 61 -9.15 -5.13 -3.79
N ASN A 62 -9.53 -3.95 -4.26
CA ASN A 62 -10.60 -3.12 -3.70
C ASN A 62 -11.68 -4.06 -3.16
N ALA A 63 -11.84 -4.14 -1.84
CA ALA A 63 -12.89 -4.95 -1.22
C ALA A 63 -14.26 -4.57 -1.83
N ASN A 64 -14.38 -3.31 -2.25
CA ASN A 64 -15.49 -2.74 -3.00
C ASN A 64 -15.68 -3.38 -4.38
N TYR A 65 -14.61 -3.67 -5.12
CA TYR A 65 -14.67 -4.40 -6.40
C TYR A 65 -15.14 -5.84 -6.22
N ARG A 66 -14.61 -6.56 -5.20
CA ARG A 66 -15.10 -7.92 -4.87
C ARG A 66 -16.57 -7.91 -4.46
N LYS A 67 -17.01 -6.90 -3.69
CA LYS A 67 -18.42 -6.70 -3.32
C LYS A 67 -19.29 -6.40 -4.55
N ALA A 68 -18.83 -5.51 -5.43
CA ALA A 68 -19.53 -5.15 -6.66
C ALA A 68 -19.64 -6.35 -7.63
N LEU A 69 -18.60 -7.17 -7.76
CA LEU A 69 -18.64 -8.40 -8.54
C LEU A 69 -19.64 -9.41 -7.98
N LYS A 70 -19.68 -9.62 -6.67
CA LYS A 70 -20.67 -10.50 -6.03
C LYS A 70 -22.09 -9.98 -6.26
N GLN A 71 -22.30 -8.67 -6.18
CA GLN A 71 -23.59 -8.03 -6.43
C GLN A 71 -24.02 -8.16 -7.91
N SER A 72 -23.09 -7.95 -8.85
CA SER A 72 -23.33 -8.13 -10.28
C SER A 72 -23.67 -9.59 -10.61
N ARG A 73 -22.89 -10.55 -10.11
CA ARG A 73 -23.18 -11.98 -10.27
C ARG A 73 -24.52 -12.39 -9.65
N LYS A 74 -24.91 -11.83 -8.50
CA LYS A 74 -26.22 -12.11 -7.90
C LYS A 74 -27.39 -11.53 -8.73
N LYS A 75 -27.19 -10.39 -9.38
CA LYS A 75 -28.22 -9.71 -10.19
C LYS A 75 -28.36 -10.29 -11.60
N TYR A 76 -27.26 -10.73 -12.21
CA TYR A 76 -27.23 -11.17 -13.62
C TYR A 76 -26.85 -12.64 -13.83
N GLY A 77 -26.31 -13.33 -12.81
CA GLY A 77 -25.78 -14.69 -12.94
C GLY A 77 -26.82 -15.80 -12.99
N ARG A 78 -28.11 -15.50 -12.93
CA ARG A 78 -29.18 -16.49 -13.07
C ARG A 78 -29.73 -16.62 -14.49
N ASN A 79 -29.26 -15.78 -15.41
CA ASN A 79 -29.67 -15.78 -16.82
C ASN A 79 -28.45 -15.93 -17.73
N THR A 80 -27.81 -17.10 -17.72
CA THR A 80 -26.92 -17.52 -18.81
C THR A 80 -27.80 -17.94 -20.00
N VAL A 81 -28.48 -16.97 -20.61
CA VAL A 81 -28.92 -17.09 -21.99
C VAL A 81 -27.74 -16.69 -22.88
N PRO A 82 -27.36 -17.49 -23.89
CA PRO A 82 -26.20 -17.19 -24.72
C PRO A 82 -26.45 -15.87 -25.46
N PHE A 83 -25.45 -14.98 -25.39
CA PHE A 83 -25.51 -13.63 -25.94
C PHE A 83 -25.53 -13.71 -27.47
N SER A 84 -26.72 -13.73 -28.07
CA SER A 84 -26.85 -13.34 -29.47
C SER A 84 -26.62 -11.83 -29.55
N LYS A 85 -25.62 -11.43 -30.35
CA LYS A 85 -25.26 -10.03 -30.60
C LYS A 85 -26.49 -9.21 -31.00
N PRO A 86 -26.76 -8.06 -30.37
CA PRO A 86 -27.55 -7.03 -31.02
C PRO A 86 -26.59 -6.00 -31.63
N ASN A 87 -26.46 -6.06 -32.96
CA ASN A 87 -26.20 -4.86 -33.74
C ASN A 87 -27.25 -3.81 -33.38
N GLY A 88 -26.83 -2.56 -33.15
CA GLY A 88 -27.73 -1.42 -33.12
C GLY A 88 -27.73 -0.69 -31.79
N ALA A 89 -27.12 0.49 -31.79
CA ALA A 89 -27.47 1.54 -30.85
C ALA A 89 -28.95 1.87 -31.02
N SER A 90 -29.79 1.69 -29.99
CA SER A 90 -30.85 2.65 -29.68
C SER A 90 -31.52 2.41 -28.32
N LYS A 91 -31.75 3.54 -27.65
CA LYS A 91 -32.80 3.86 -26.67
C LYS A 91 -32.78 3.14 -25.31
N ILE A 92 -32.29 3.87 -24.30
CA ILE A 92 -32.66 3.70 -22.89
C ILE A 92 -34.18 3.81 -22.78
N GLN A 93 -34.88 2.67 -22.64
CA GLN A 93 -36.28 2.66 -22.25
C GLN A 93 -36.37 2.93 -20.75
N ARG A 94 -36.74 4.17 -20.39
CA ARG A 94 -37.13 4.51 -19.02
C ARG A 94 -38.39 3.72 -18.70
N THR A 95 -38.25 2.64 -17.94
CA THR A 95 -39.38 1.93 -17.34
C THR A 95 -40.11 2.89 -16.41
N ASN A 96 -41.31 3.27 -16.83
CA ASN A 96 -42.28 4.04 -16.05
C ASN A 96 -42.62 3.22 -14.79
N ARG A 97 -41.95 3.51 -13.67
CA ARG A 97 -42.42 3.05 -12.37
C ARG A 97 -43.67 3.85 -12.05
N LYS A 98 -44.84 3.25 -12.26
CA LYS A 98 -46.09 3.77 -11.69
C LYS A 98 -45.88 3.83 -10.17
N ALA A 99 -45.78 5.04 -9.64
CA ALA A 99 -45.85 5.26 -8.20
C ALA A 99 -47.31 4.99 -7.79
N THR A 100 -47.61 3.77 -7.36
CA THR A 100 -48.97 3.35 -6.95
C THR A 100 -49.44 4.02 -5.65
N HIS A 101 -48.64 4.93 -5.10
CA HIS A 101 -48.95 5.71 -3.91
C HIS A 101 -48.31 7.10 -4.05
N LEU A 102 -48.98 7.97 -4.80
CA LEU A 102 -48.88 9.41 -4.60
C LEU A 102 -50.01 9.78 -3.66
N THR A 103 -49.72 9.89 -2.37
CA THR A 103 -50.63 10.55 -1.43
C THR A 103 -50.72 12.02 -1.77
N VAL A 104 -51.93 12.49 -2.02
CA VAL A 104 -52.24 13.91 -2.12
C VAL A 104 -51.93 14.53 -0.76
N ILE A 105 -50.93 15.41 -0.70
CA ILE A 105 -50.78 16.31 0.45
C ILE A 105 -51.98 17.24 0.39
N LYS A 106 -52.97 17.00 1.26
CA LYS A 106 -54.14 17.86 1.40
C LYS A 106 -53.68 19.17 2.04
N GLY A 107 -53.31 20.14 1.21
CA GLY A 107 -53.04 21.49 1.66
C GLY A 107 -54.33 22.10 2.23
N ASN A 108 -54.31 22.40 3.53
CA ASN A 108 -55.35 23.15 4.20
C ASN A 108 -55.27 24.61 3.72
N LYS A 109 -56.18 25.02 2.83
CA LYS A 109 -56.35 26.44 2.50
C LYS A 109 -57.21 27.09 3.60
N LYS A 110 -56.58 27.92 4.42
CA LYS A 110 -57.22 29.04 5.12
C LYS A 110 -56.76 30.33 4.44
#